data_AF-A0A358IEA2-F1
#
_entry.id   AF-A0A358IEA2-F1
#
_cell.length_a   1.000
_cell.length_b   1.000
_cell.length_c   1.000
_cell.angle_alpha   90.00
_cell.angle_beta   90.00
_cell.angle_gamma   90.00
#
_symmetry.space_group_name_H-M   'P 1'
#
loop_
_entity.id
_entity.type
_entity.pdbx_description
1 polymer ?
#
loop_
_entity_poly.entity_id
_entity_poly.type
_entity_poly.pdbx_seq_one_letter_code
_entity_poly.pdbx_strand_id
1 'polypeptide(L)'
;MLALKPLTPLIALGLFFVAWNLSGGLLESNSSASKVQLLDWSEQMAVRDGWLDTRHEMLLPMMRRHSIDMWIVVNEEFHDDPLTEYIAPARPYTGRRDVFVFVDAGMDGLRKIAATGYWEETVARYFESPIDPRPSDEVLRELYETYSPQRIGLGFGGSRGMTRSLTHDSYRFLAEAMGSEAASRFVSAEPLINEYLATRIPGEFEVYTDLVALTESITKRALSNEVIKPGSTTVGDVRRFMYDELWMTGVRTWFQPDLRVQRQGMAEVGSRGFLAVAPEDIVLQRGDLVHIDFGISYMGLDSDWQKMAYILHTDEEDVPQGLKDAMENTNALQDALMLRASRPGRTAGEVYRLTMREMQEQEINAQIYSHPLGNHGHGLGPSIDFRSAGRTDVTARPLIEGAYISIELNTKTAIPEWGDQEVYVMAEDPAHLTQNGWRFFRPRQEDWYLVR
;
A
#
# COMPACT_ATOMS: atom_id res chain seq x y z
N MET A 1 70.77 61.94 4.27
CA MET A 1 70.61 60.80 5.20
C MET A 1 69.50 59.93 4.62
N LEU A 2 69.83 58.67 4.30
CA LEU A 2 68.94 57.55 3.92
C LEU A 2 68.04 57.67 2.67
N ALA A 3 68.45 56.92 1.64
CA ALA A 3 67.67 56.47 0.48
C ALA A 3 66.68 55.34 0.91
N LEU A 4 65.57 55.03 0.24
CA LEU A 4 65.42 54.51 -1.14
C LEU A 4 63.93 54.50 -1.54
N LYS A 5 63.70 54.49 -2.86
CA LYS A 5 62.45 54.55 -3.65
C LYS A 5 61.57 53.27 -3.60
N PRO A 6 60.30 53.33 -4.02
CA PRO A 6 59.41 52.18 -4.15
C PRO A 6 59.53 51.46 -5.50
N LEU A 7 59.27 50.14 -5.52
CA LEU A 7 59.08 49.35 -6.74
C LEU A 7 57.96 48.32 -6.54
N THR A 8 57.03 48.32 -7.49
CA THR A 8 56.05 47.28 -7.85
C THR A 8 56.70 45.94 -8.23
N PRO A 9 56.00 44.81 -8.07
CA PRO A 9 56.08 43.70 -9.03
C PRO A 9 54.68 43.26 -9.49
N LEU A 10 54.40 43.23 -10.79
CA LEU A 10 54.66 42.18 -11.80
C LEU A 10 53.77 40.93 -11.68
N ILE A 11 52.89 40.81 -12.67
CA ILE A 11 52.01 39.68 -12.98
C ILE A 11 52.84 38.56 -13.63
N ALA A 12 52.69 37.33 -13.15
CA ALA A 12 53.17 36.12 -13.83
C ALA A 12 51.97 35.18 -14.09
N LEU A 13 51.70 34.95 -15.37
CA LEU A 13 50.66 34.09 -15.90
C LEU A 13 51.22 32.65 -16.00
N GLY A 14 50.66 31.70 -15.25
CA GLY A 14 51.02 30.28 -15.31
C GLY A 14 50.01 29.48 -16.12
N LEU A 15 50.41 29.02 -17.31
CA LEU A 15 49.70 28.02 -18.12
C LEU A 15 50.02 26.61 -17.58
N PHE A 16 49.01 25.85 -17.16
CA PHE A 16 49.12 24.42 -16.91
C PHE A 16 48.52 23.62 -18.06
N PHE A 17 49.37 22.87 -18.76
CA PHE A 17 49.00 21.76 -19.63
C PHE A 17 48.61 20.55 -18.76
N VAL A 18 47.43 19.97 -19.00
CA VAL A 18 47.06 18.65 -18.46
C VAL A 18 47.04 17.66 -19.61
N ALA A 19 47.92 16.66 -19.53
CA ALA A 19 48.00 15.53 -20.45
C ALA A 19 46.89 14.51 -20.15
N TRP A 20 46.19 14.08 -21.18
CA TRP A 20 45.18 13.02 -21.12
C TRP A 20 45.88 11.66 -21.19
N ASN A 21 45.82 10.86 -20.13
CA ASN A 21 46.14 9.44 -20.19
C ASN A 21 44.85 8.65 -20.38
N LEU A 22 44.78 7.89 -21.47
CA LEU A 22 43.76 6.89 -21.74
C LEU A 22 44.18 5.58 -21.09
N SER A 23 43.47 5.17 -20.04
CA SER A 23 43.51 3.81 -19.50
C SER A 23 42.08 3.34 -19.31
N GLY A 24 41.70 2.33 -20.09
CA GLY A 24 40.38 1.71 -20.06
C GLY A 24 40.06 1.13 -18.68
N GLY A 25 39.02 1.66 -18.07
CA GLY A 25 38.36 1.06 -16.91
C GLY A 25 37.16 0.27 -17.39
N LEU A 26 37.11 -1.01 -17.01
CA LEU A 26 35.90 -1.82 -17.03
C LEU A 26 34.78 -1.07 -16.31
N LEU A 27 33.62 -0.96 -16.96
CA LEU A 27 32.38 -0.53 -16.35
C LEU A 27 31.96 -1.60 -15.33
N GLU A 28 32.40 -1.45 -14.08
CA GLU A 28 31.72 -2.07 -12.95
C GLU A 28 30.33 -1.43 -12.85
N SER A 29 29.30 -2.21 -13.15
CA SER A 29 27.91 -1.87 -12.88
C SER A 29 27.73 -1.76 -11.37
N ASN A 30 27.86 -0.55 -10.83
CA ASN A 30 27.43 -0.23 -9.47
C ASN A 30 25.89 -0.31 -9.40
N SER A 31 25.34 -1.52 -9.28
CA SER A 31 24.01 -1.69 -8.70
C SER A 31 24.14 -1.65 -7.18
N SER A 32 24.47 -0.47 -6.63
CA SER A 32 24.24 -0.27 -5.20
C SER A 32 22.73 -0.10 -5.04
N ALA A 33 22.02 -1.21 -4.78
CA ALA A 33 20.75 -1.11 -4.09
C ALA A 33 21.06 -0.35 -2.79
N SER A 34 20.67 0.92 -2.69
CA SER A 34 20.80 1.64 -1.43
C SER A 34 20.00 0.84 -0.43
N LYS A 35 20.67 0.30 0.59
CA LYS A 35 19.99 -0.41 1.67
C LYS A 35 19.00 0.58 2.27
N VAL A 36 17.69 0.35 2.06
CA VAL A 36 16.63 1.21 2.59
C VAL A 36 16.85 1.28 4.10
N GLN A 37 17.16 2.48 4.59
CA GLN A 37 17.40 2.69 6.01
C GLN A 37 16.06 3.00 6.65
N LEU A 38 15.47 1.99 7.29
CA LEU A 38 14.23 2.19 8.03
C LEU A 38 14.49 2.99 9.30
N LEU A 39 13.53 3.84 9.63
CA LEU A 39 13.43 4.52 10.92
C LEU A 39 13.31 3.51 12.05
N ASP A 40 13.98 3.78 13.17
CA ASP A 40 13.73 3.02 14.39
C ASP A 40 12.34 3.33 14.96
N TRP A 41 11.87 2.53 15.92
CA TRP A 41 10.51 2.68 16.43
C TRP A 41 10.21 4.06 17.03
N SER A 42 11.19 4.71 17.66
CA SER A 42 10.99 6.03 18.28
C SER A 42 10.85 7.12 17.21
N GLU A 43 11.66 7.04 16.16
CA GLU A 43 11.57 7.90 14.98
C GLU A 43 10.26 7.69 14.21
N GLN A 44 9.83 6.43 14.05
CA GLN A 44 8.54 6.09 13.44
C GLN A 44 7.38 6.75 14.19
N MET A 45 7.36 6.64 15.53
CA MET A 45 6.34 7.28 16.36
C MET A 45 6.32 8.80 16.17
N ALA A 46 7.49 9.46 16.17
CA ALA A 46 7.58 10.90 15.99
C ALA A 46 7.07 11.37 14.62
N VAL A 47 7.39 10.62 13.55
CA VAL A 47 6.89 10.93 12.20
C VAL A 47 5.37 10.71 12.10
N ARG A 48 4.86 9.60 12.63
CA ARG A 48 3.42 9.31 12.63
C ARG A 48 2.61 10.28 13.49
N ASP A 49 3.18 10.77 14.58
CA ASP A 49 2.60 11.84 15.41
C ASP A 49 2.39 13.11 14.55
N GLY A 50 3.38 13.54 13.76
CA GLY A 50 3.22 14.67 12.84
C GLY A 50 2.20 14.43 11.72
N TRP A 51 2.05 13.19 11.26
CA TRP A 51 0.99 12.81 10.32
C TRP A 51 -0.40 12.92 10.94
N LEU A 52 -0.52 12.63 12.23
CA LEU A 52 -1.79 12.72 12.95
C LEU A 52 -2.33 14.15 13.01
N ASP A 53 -1.46 15.15 13.16
CA ASP A 53 -1.84 16.56 13.08
C ASP A 53 -2.49 16.88 11.72
N THR A 54 -1.82 16.49 10.63
CA THR A 54 -2.33 16.71 9.26
C THR A 54 -3.68 16.01 9.06
N ARG A 55 -3.81 14.78 9.56
CA ARG A 55 -5.05 13.99 9.49
C ARG A 55 -6.20 14.66 10.26
N HIS A 56 -5.93 15.18 11.46
CA HIS A 56 -6.93 15.87 12.27
C HIS A 56 -7.38 17.21 11.65
N GLU A 57 -6.47 17.96 11.02
CA GLU A 57 -6.79 19.21 10.31
C GLU A 57 -7.80 18.98 9.16
N MET A 58 -7.69 17.84 8.47
CA MET A 58 -8.58 17.47 7.37
C MET A 58 -9.97 17.05 7.83
N LEU A 59 -10.13 16.62 9.09
CA LEU A 59 -11.29 15.88 9.54
C LEU A 59 -12.57 16.72 9.60
N LEU A 60 -12.52 17.94 10.14
CA LEU A 60 -13.72 18.79 10.27
C LEU A 60 -14.36 19.14 8.91
N PRO A 61 -13.60 19.58 7.88
CA PRO A 61 -14.16 19.73 6.54
C PRO A 61 -14.79 18.45 5.98
N MET A 62 -14.21 17.27 6.23
CA MET A 62 -14.76 15.97 5.79
C MET A 62 -16.07 15.64 6.51
N MET A 63 -16.11 15.79 7.84
CA MET A 63 -17.31 15.61 8.66
C MET A 63 -18.46 16.49 8.15
N ARG A 64 -18.20 17.77 7.87
CA ARG A 64 -19.18 18.70 7.30
C ARG A 64 -19.67 18.28 5.91
N ARG A 65 -18.77 17.87 5.01
CA ARG A 65 -19.14 17.36 3.67
C ARG A 65 -20.06 16.14 3.75
N HIS A 66 -19.84 15.27 4.73
CA HIS A 66 -20.63 14.07 4.95
C HIS A 66 -21.82 14.26 5.91
N SER A 67 -22.07 15.49 6.37
CA SER A 67 -23.14 15.80 7.33
C SER A 67 -23.06 14.92 8.58
N ILE A 68 -21.89 14.84 9.19
CA ILE A 68 -21.66 14.13 10.46
C ILE A 68 -21.27 15.18 11.49
N ASP A 69 -22.12 15.39 12.50
CA ASP A 69 -21.90 16.40 13.53
C ASP A 69 -20.99 15.88 14.64
N MET A 70 -21.03 14.57 14.88
CA MET A 70 -20.21 13.86 15.85
C MET A 70 -19.77 12.52 15.25
N TRP A 71 -18.49 12.20 15.30
CA TRP A 71 -17.96 10.90 14.88
C TRP A 71 -17.32 10.20 16.07
N ILE A 72 -17.71 8.94 16.30
CA ILE A 72 -17.23 8.13 17.43
C ILE A 72 -16.56 6.87 16.88
N VAL A 73 -15.34 6.63 17.36
CA VAL A 73 -14.59 5.38 17.12
C VAL A 73 -14.34 4.72 18.47
N VAL A 74 -14.54 3.40 18.53
CA VAL A 74 -14.39 2.60 19.75
C VAL A 74 -13.34 1.52 19.48
N ASN A 75 -12.23 1.57 20.19
CA ASN A 75 -11.25 0.47 20.22
C ASN A 75 -11.55 -0.43 21.42
N GLU A 76 -11.59 -1.74 21.21
CA GLU A 76 -11.82 -2.70 22.29
C GLU A 76 -10.57 -3.55 22.53
N GLU A 77 -10.31 -3.89 23.78
CA GLU A 77 -9.19 -4.77 24.15
C GLU A 77 -9.27 -6.09 23.35
N PHE A 78 -8.21 -6.41 22.60
CA PHE A 78 -8.11 -7.56 21.69
C PHE A 78 -9.03 -7.53 20.46
N HIS A 79 -9.70 -6.41 20.20
CA HIS A 79 -10.46 -6.15 19.00
C HIS A 79 -10.20 -4.72 18.53
N ASP A 80 -8.98 -4.49 18.05
CA ASP A 80 -8.56 -3.17 17.59
C ASP A 80 -9.44 -2.72 16.43
N ASP A 81 -9.96 -1.50 16.53
CA ASP A 81 -10.65 -0.87 15.42
C ASP A 81 -9.59 -0.46 14.37
N PRO A 82 -9.76 -0.83 13.08
CA PRO A 82 -8.79 -0.55 12.02
C PRO A 82 -8.60 0.95 11.73
N LEU A 83 -9.36 1.84 12.38
CA LEU A 83 -9.22 3.28 12.28
C LEU A 83 -8.33 3.86 13.37
N THR A 84 -8.20 3.19 14.53
CA THR A 84 -7.56 3.73 15.74
C THR A 84 -6.15 4.24 15.47
N GLU A 85 -5.33 3.47 14.76
CA GLU A 85 -3.93 3.85 14.46
C GLU A 85 -3.77 5.03 13.48
N TYR A 86 -4.89 5.49 12.91
CA TYR A 86 -4.97 6.62 11.96
C TYR A 86 -5.73 7.82 12.52
N ILE A 87 -6.37 7.68 13.68
CA ILE A 87 -7.10 8.77 14.35
C ILE A 87 -6.51 9.13 15.72
N ALA A 88 -5.65 8.28 16.28
CA ALA A 88 -5.00 8.47 17.57
C ALA A 88 -3.50 8.12 17.48
N PRO A 89 -2.67 8.51 18.48
CA PRO A 89 -1.24 8.18 18.49
C PRO A 89 -0.97 6.70 18.25
N ALA A 90 0.08 6.38 17.49
CA ALA A 90 0.40 5.02 17.08
C ALA A 90 1.02 4.20 18.23
N ARG A 91 0.15 3.62 19.05
CA ARG A 91 0.50 2.81 20.22
C ARG A 91 -0.58 1.74 20.46
N PRO A 92 -0.30 0.72 21.27
CA PRO A 92 -1.35 -0.20 21.73
C PRO A 92 -2.41 0.53 22.58
N TYR A 93 -3.67 0.22 22.30
CA TYR A 93 -4.84 0.62 23.09
C TYR A 93 -5.48 -0.65 23.65
N THR A 94 -5.44 -0.80 24.97
CA THR A 94 -5.87 -2.03 25.66
C THR A 94 -6.92 -1.73 26.72
N GLY A 95 -7.59 -0.59 26.64
CA GLY A 95 -8.76 -0.32 27.48
C GLY A 95 -9.91 -1.24 27.07
N ARG A 96 -10.77 -1.60 28.03
CA ARG A 96 -11.99 -2.37 27.74
C ARG A 96 -12.78 -1.74 26.59
N ARG A 97 -12.88 -0.40 26.61
CA ARG A 97 -13.32 0.46 25.51
C ARG A 97 -12.57 1.78 25.59
N ASP A 98 -11.67 2.00 24.64
CA ASP A 98 -11.06 3.31 24.43
C ASP A 98 -11.89 4.05 23.37
N VAL A 99 -12.53 5.15 23.77
CA VAL A 99 -13.50 5.88 22.94
C VAL A 99 -12.91 7.20 22.47
N PHE A 100 -12.81 7.39 21.16
CA PHE A 100 -12.38 8.63 20.53
C PHE A 100 -13.58 9.33 19.91
N VAL A 101 -13.80 10.58 20.28
CA VAL A 101 -14.94 11.39 19.82
C VAL A 101 -14.43 12.65 19.14
N PHE A 102 -14.95 12.90 17.95
CA PHE A 102 -14.74 14.11 17.18
C PHE A 102 -16.08 14.84 17.06
N VAL A 103 -16.13 16.12 17.42
CA VAL A 103 -17.37 16.92 17.41
C VAL A 103 -17.16 18.19 16.61
N ASP A 104 -18.07 18.49 15.68
CA ASP A 104 -18.19 19.80 15.06
C ASP A 104 -18.85 20.76 16.07
N ALA A 105 -18.04 21.59 16.72
CA ALA A 105 -18.50 22.61 17.66
C ALA A 105 -18.87 23.94 16.97
N GLY A 106 -19.20 23.89 15.68
CA GLY A 106 -19.61 25.05 14.91
C GLY A 106 -18.47 26.06 14.74
N MET A 107 -18.61 27.24 15.37
CA MET A 107 -17.61 28.30 15.28
C MET A 107 -16.34 28.00 16.06
N ASP A 108 -16.43 27.14 17.08
CA ASP A 108 -15.28 26.73 17.91
C ASP A 108 -14.44 25.63 17.24
N GLY A 109 -14.86 25.17 16.06
CA GLY A 109 -14.12 24.21 15.25
C GLY A 109 -14.26 22.76 15.72
N LEU A 110 -13.20 21.97 15.51
CA LEU A 110 -13.20 20.55 15.84
C LEU A 110 -12.81 20.35 17.30
N ARG A 111 -13.69 19.72 18.08
CA ARG A 111 -13.36 19.21 19.41
C ARG A 111 -12.98 17.74 19.30
N LYS A 112 -11.91 17.35 19.99
CA LYS A 112 -11.34 15.99 19.97
C LYS A 112 -11.25 15.50 21.40
N ILE A 113 -11.96 14.43 21.74
CA ILE A 113 -12.04 13.89 23.09
C ILE A 113 -11.61 12.43 23.08
N ALA A 114 -10.81 12.04 24.08
CA ALA A 114 -10.44 10.65 24.30
C ALA A 114 -10.91 10.23 25.71
N ALA A 115 -11.89 9.33 25.74
CA ALA A 115 -12.36 8.68 26.96
C ALA A 115 -11.74 7.27 27.03
N THR A 116 -10.49 7.24 27.47
CA THR A 116 -9.68 6.02 27.64
C THR A 116 -9.66 5.57 29.10
N GLY A 117 -9.32 4.31 29.34
CA GLY A 117 -9.24 3.77 30.71
C GLY A 117 -8.11 4.37 31.56
N TYR A 118 -7.08 4.91 30.93
CA TYR A 118 -5.91 5.51 31.56
C TYR A 118 -5.53 6.81 30.86
N TRP A 119 -5.09 7.79 31.63
CA TRP A 119 -4.51 9.02 31.08
C TRP A 119 -3.08 8.77 30.61
N GLU A 120 -2.75 9.30 29.45
CA GLU A 120 -1.38 9.33 28.96
C GLU A 120 -1.08 10.63 28.24
N GLU A 121 0.13 11.14 28.45
CA GLU A 121 0.60 12.42 27.90
C GLU A 121 0.50 12.46 26.37
N THR A 122 0.86 11.36 25.69
CA THR A 122 0.83 11.29 24.23
C THR A 122 -0.59 11.44 23.66
N VAL A 123 -1.59 10.85 24.31
CA VAL A 123 -3.01 11.01 23.93
C VAL A 123 -3.48 12.43 24.26
N ALA A 124 -3.12 12.95 25.43
CA ALA A 124 -3.50 14.30 25.88
C ALA A 124 -2.91 15.43 25.01
N ARG A 125 -1.86 15.17 24.23
CA ARG A 125 -1.36 16.12 23.21
C ARG A 125 -2.37 16.37 22.09
N TYR A 126 -3.16 15.36 21.71
CA TYR A 126 -4.08 15.42 20.58
C TYR A 126 -5.55 15.52 20.98
N PHE A 127 -5.88 15.12 22.20
CA PHE A 127 -7.24 15.01 22.69
C PHE A 127 -7.42 15.69 24.03
N GLU A 128 -8.64 16.16 24.27
CA GLU A 128 -9.13 16.41 25.63
C GLU A 128 -9.21 15.07 26.37
N SER A 129 -8.25 14.86 27.26
CA SER A 129 -8.11 13.67 28.08
C SER A 129 -7.65 14.09 29.49
N PRO A 130 -8.55 14.11 30.49
CA PRO A 130 -8.21 14.55 31.84
C PRO A 130 -7.30 13.55 32.56
N ILE A 131 -6.41 14.04 33.44
CA ILE A 131 -5.47 13.21 34.23
C ILE A 131 -6.19 12.15 35.06
N ASP A 132 -7.36 12.50 35.58
CA ASP A 132 -8.29 11.56 36.22
C ASP A 132 -9.35 11.15 35.19
N PRO A 133 -9.21 9.99 34.52
CA PRO A 133 -10.15 9.59 33.48
C PRO A 133 -11.53 9.36 34.07
N ARG A 134 -12.55 9.80 33.33
CA ARG A 134 -13.95 9.58 33.70
C ARG A 134 -14.51 8.36 32.98
N PRO A 135 -15.52 7.68 33.54
CA PRO A 135 -16.24 6.63 32.83
C PRO A 135 -16.72 7.12 31.44
N SER A 136 -16.44 6.33 30.39
CA SER A 136 -16.70 6.77 29.01
C SER A 136 -18.19 6.96 28.71
N ASP A 137 -19.09 6.26 29.41
CA ASP A 137 -20.53 6.47 29.35
C ASP A 137 -20.98 7.84 29.89
N GLU A 138 -20.36 8.31 30.97
CA GLU A 138 -20.61 9.67 31.49
C GLU A 138 -20.12 10.74 30.52
N VAL A 139 -18.92 10.56 29.94
CA VAL A 139 -18.36 11.48 28.95
C VAL A 139 -19.26 11.55 27.71
N LEU A 140 -19.68 10.40 27.18
CA LEU A 140 -20.54 10.33 25.99
C LEU A 140 -21.89 11.03 26.21
N ARG A 141 -22.51 10.84 27.38
CA ARG A 141 -23.75 11.51 27.76
C ARG A 141 -23.59 13.03 27.82
N GLU A 142 -22.54 13.52 28.48
CA GLU A 142 -22.26 14.96 28.58
C GLU A 142 -22.01 15.60 27.21
N LEU A 143 -21.25 14.91 26.33
CA LEU A 143 -21.02 15.39 24.97
C LEU A 143 -22.32 15.48 24.18
N TYR A 144 -23.21 14.49 24.30
CA TYR A 144 -24.52 14.55 23.67
C TYR A 144 -25.37 15.70 24.20
N GLU A 145 -25.45 15.89 25.53
CA GLU A 145 -26.21 16.97 26.15
C GLU A 145 -25.68 18.36 25.75
N THR A 146 -24.35 18.51 25.68
CA THR A 146 -23.68 19.77 25.37
C THR A 146 -23.86 20.18 23.92
N TYR A 147 -23.62 19.26 22.98
CA TYR A 147 -23.59 19.58 21.55
C TYR A 147 -24.88 19.24 20.80
N SER A 148 -25.72 18.36 21.36
CA SER A 148 -27.00 17.91 20.78
C SER A 148 -26.91 17.56 19.27
N PRO A 149 -25.91 16.75 18.84
CA PRO A 149 -25.65 16.49 17.41
C PRO A 149 -26.86 15.85 16.73
N GLN A 150 -27.18 16.26 15.51
CA GLN A 150 -28.29 15.71 14.72
C GLN A 150 -27.91 14.40 14.03
N ARG A 151 -26.63 14.21 13.72
CA ARG A 151 -26.09 13.03 13.03
C ARG A 151 -24.80 12.56 13.71
N ILE A 152 -24.87 11.39 14.33
CA ILE A 152 -23.73 10.76 15.02
C ILE A 152 -23.23 9.60 14.14
N GLY A 153 -22.07 9.80 13.51
CA GLY A 153 -21.43 8.83 12.64
C GLY A 153 -20.76 7.71 13.42
N LEU A 154 -21.04 6.47 13.03
CA LEU A 154 -20.47 5.25 13.62
C LEU A 154 -19.97 4.28 12.54
N GLY A 155 -18.96 3.46 12.87
CA GLY A 155 -18.33 2.49 11.96
C GLY A 155 -19.18 1.25 11.63
N PHE A 156 -20.39 1.42 11.09
CA PHE A 156 -21.25 0.32 10.63
C PHE A 156 -21.80 0.57 9.23
N GLY A 157 -22.38 -0.47 8.60
CA GLY A 157 -23.16 -0.34 7.36
C GLY A 157 -22.36 -0.34 6.06
N GLY A 158 -21.02 -0.35 6.12
CA GLY A 158 -20.17 -0.47 4.93
C GLY A 158 -19.89 -1.91 4.49
N SER A 159 -19.30 -2.06 3.29
CA SER A 159 -18.98 -3.36 2.67
C SER A 159 -17.55 -3.85 2.96
N ARG A 160 -16.66 -2.95 3.39
CA ARG A 160 -15.27 -3.24 3.75
C ARG A 160 -15.10 -3.26 5.27
N GLY A 161 -14.17 -4.07 5.78
CA GLY A 161 -13.91 -4.23 7.22
C GLY A 161 -13.74 -2.90 7.95
N MET A 162 -12.98 -1.99 7.36
CA MET A 162 -12.68 -0.64 7.88
C MET A 162 -13.92 0.25 8.05
N THR A 163 -15.02 -0.07 7.35
CA THR A 163 -16.27 0.70 7.35
C THR A 163 -17.40 -0.01 8.11
N ARG A 164 -17.10 -1.14 8.77
CA ARG A 164 -18.05 -1.95 9.54
C ARG A 164 -17.41 -2.57 10.80
N SER A 165 -16.43 -1.87 11.36
CA SER A 165 -15.63 -2.34 12.50
C SER A 165 -16.37 -2.28 13.84
N LEU A 166 -17.39 -1.43 13.97
CA LEU A 166 -18.10 -1.29 15.25
C LEU A 166 -18.85 -2.59 15.60
N THR A 167 -18.50 -3.16 16.74
CA THR A 167 -19.16 -4.37 17.25
C THR A 167 -20.59 -4.06 17.71
N HIS A 168 -21.44 -5.08 17.71
CA HIS A 168 -22.81 -4.96 18.23
C HIS A 168 -22.84 -4.51 19.70
N ASP A 169 -21.90 -5.00 20.52
CA ASP A 169 -21.87 -4.67 21.94
C ASP A 169 -21.33 -3.26 22.21
N SER A 170 -20.40 -2.77 21.39
CA SER A 170 -20.01 -1.36 21.39
C SER A 170 -21.15 -0.44 20.93
N TYR A 171 -21.90 -0.81 19.89
CA TYR A 171 -23.09 -0.07 19.48
C TYR A 171 -24.11 0.04 20.62
N ARG A 172 -24.41 -1.08 21.30
CA ARG A 172 -25.32 -1.10 22.45
C ARG A 172 -24.83 -0.23 23.59
N PHE A 173 -23.54 -0.31 23.91
CA PHE A 173 -22.93 0.53 24.92
C PHE A 173 -23.10 2.02 24.62
N LEU A 174 -22.85 2.46 23.37
CA LEU A 174 -23.06 3.85 22.95
C LEU A 174 -24.53 4.26 23.09
N ALA A 175 -25.47 3.41 22.65
CA ALA A 175 -26.89 3.68 22.74
C ALA A 175 -27.40 3.78 24.18
N GLU A 176 -26.93 2.91 25.07
CA GLU A 176 -27.25 2.92 26.50
C GLU A 176 -26.66 4.15 27.20
N ALA A 177 -25.39 4.48 26.90
CA ALA A 177 -24.69 5.64 27.48
C ALA A 177 -25.31 6.99 27.09
N MET A 178 -25.59 7.18 25.80
CA MET A 178 -26.07 8.46 25.25
C MET A 178 -27.61 8.60 25.30
N GLY A 179 -28.33 7.50 25.50
CA GLY A 179 -29.79 7.47 25.58
C GLY A 179 -30.50 7.30 24.24
N SER A 180 -31.80 6.98 24.31
CA SER A 180 -32.61 6.60 23.15
C SER A 180 -32.73 7.68 22.06
N GLU A 181 -32.72 8.95 22.45
CA GLU A 181 -32.77 10.06 21.49
C GLU A 181 -31.48 10.11 20.67
N ALA A 182 -30.31 10.04 21.31
CA ALA A 182 -29.02 9.98 20.62
C ALA A 182 -28.94 8.75 19.72
N ALA A 183 -29.36 7.58 20.22
CA ALA A 183 -29.37 6.35 19.45
C ALA A 183 -30.22 6.44 18.16
N SER A 184 -31.31 7.21 18.17
CA SER A 184 -32.12 7.45 16.96
C SER A 184 -31.42 8.31 15.90
N ARG A 185 -30.32 8.99 16.28
CA ARG A 185 -29.49 9.85 15.43
C ARG A 185 -28.20 9.17 14.94
N PHE A 186 -27.99 7.90 15.30
CA PHE A 186 -26.86 7.12 14.84
C PHE A 186 -26.98 6.84 13.34
N VAL A 187 -25.92 7.14 12.60
CA VAL A 187 -25.83 6.96 11.15
C VAL A 187 -24.51 6.27 10.79
N SER A 188 -24.50 5.61 9.63
CA SER A 188 -23.25 5.04 9.10
C SER A 188 -22.25 6.15 8.79
N ALA A 189 -21.02 5.98 9.29
CA ALA A 189 -19.87 6.81 8.93
C ALA A 189 -19.12 6.27 7.69
N GLU A 190 -19.66 5.28 6.96
CA GLU A 190 -18.97 4.68 5.80
C GLU A 190 -18.44 5.72 4.80
N PRO A 191 -19.20 6.74 4.38
CA PRO A 191 -18.71 7.72 3.42
C PRO A 191 -17.53 8.54 3.97
N LEU A 192 -17.60 8.97 5.24
CA LEU A 192 -16.55 9.71 5.92
C LEU A 192 -15.28 8.87 6.08
N ILE A 193 -15.42 7.63 6.53
CA ILE A 193 -14.30 6.70 6.70
C ILE A 193 -13.62 6.45 5.34
N ASN A 194 -14.41 6.32 4.27
CA ASN A 194 -13.89 6.18 2.91
C ASN A 194 -13.07 7.40 2.50
N GLU A 195 -13.60 8.61 2.64
CA GLU A 195 -12.87 9.83 2.31
C GLU A 195 -11.59 9.96 3.15
N TYR A 196 -11.70 9.74 4.46
CA TYR A 196 -10.60 9.85 5.42
C TYR A 196 -9.45 8.91 5.08
N LEU A 197 -9.71 7.62 4.89
CA LEU A 197 -8.66 6.64 4.58
C LEU A 197 -8.23 6.66 3.11
N ALA A 198 -9.08 7.07 2.15
CA ALA A 198 -8.66 7.16 0.75
C ALA A 198 -7.73 8.36 0.50
N THR A 199 -7.86 9.42 1.31
CA THR A 199 -7.02 10.61 1.14
C THR A 199 -5.60 10.36 1.65
N ARG A 200 -4.62 10.53 0.78
CA ARG A 200 -3.18 10.51 1.11
C ARG A 200 -2.74 11.86 1.67
N ILE A 201 -1.75 11.86 2.55
CA ILE A 201 -1.12 13.09 3.02
C ILE A 201 0.30 13.22 2.44
N PRO A 202 0.82 14.45 2.20
CA PRO A 202 2.11 14.63 1.53
C PRO A 202 3.28 13.91 2.23
N GLY A 203 3.26 13.85 3.57
CA GLY A 203 4.31 13.21 4.36
C GLY A 203 4.44 11.70 4.15
N GLU A 204 3.44 11.03 3.56
CA GLU A 204 3.47 9.59 3.33
C GLU A 204 4.28 9.19 2.09
N PHE A 205 4.51 10.09 1.13
CA PHE A 205 5.01 9.71 -0.20
C PHE A 205 6.42 9.10 -0.19
N GLU A 206 7.37 9.76 0.47
CA GLU A 206 8.76 9.26 0.55
C GLU A 206 8.82 7.97 1.36
N VAL A 207 8.11 7.90 2.49
CA VAL A 207 8.03 6.68 3.31
C VAL A 207 7.41 5.52 2.52
N TYR A 208 6.38 5.78 1.72
CA TYR A 208 5.79 4.77 0.85
C TYR A 208 6.76 4.33 -0.25
N THR A 209 7.55 5.25 -0.80
CA THR A 209 8.58 4.91 -1.80
C THR A 209 9.64 3.98 -1.22
N ASP A 210 10.10 4.25 0.00
CA ASP A 210 11.04 3.39 0.74
C ASP A 210 10.44 2.03 1.08
N LEU A 211 9.18 2.00 1.51
CA LEU A 211 8.40 0.79 1.74
C LEU A 211 8.36 -0.10 0.49
N VAL A 212 7.99 0.45 -0.67
CA VAL A 212 7.95 -0.32 -1.93
C VAL A 212 9.35 -0.78 -2.35
N ALA A 213 10.39 0.05 -2.16
CA ALA A 213 11.77 -0.34 -2.45
C ALA A 213 12.25 -1.51 -1.57
N LEU A 214 11.83 -1.55 -0.31
CA LEU A 214 12.14 -2.66 0.59
C LEU A 214 11.41 -3.95 0.17
N THR A 215 10.10 -3.88 -0.12
CA THR A 215 9.32 -5.01 -0.65
C THR A 215 9.97 -5.55 -1.93
N GLU A 216 10.39 -4.64 -2.83
CA GLU A 216 11.15 -4.99 -4.03
C GLU A 216 12.43 -5.78 -3.70
N SER A 217 13.22 -5.29 -2.75
CA SER A 217 14.48 -5.91 -2.37
C SER A 217 14.30 -7.30 -1.77
N ILE A 218 13.30 -7.51 -0.90
CA ILE A 218 13.05 -8.81 -0.27
C ILE A 218 12.61 -9.83 -1.31
N THR A 219 11.63 -9.47 -2.15
CA THR A 219 11.09 -10.38 -3.16
C THR A 219 12.12 -10.71 -4.25
N LYS A 220 12.96 -9.77 -4.67
CA LYS A 220 14.07 -10.06 -5.60
C LYS A 220 15.07 -11.08 -5.02
N ARG A 221 15.39 -11.01 -3.73
CA ARG A 221 16.25 -11.99 -3.06
C ARG A 221 15.57 -13.36 -2.98
N ALA A 222 14.29 -13.38 -2.60
CA ALA A 222 13.49 -14.61 -2.54
C ALA A 222 13.41 -15.33 -3.90
N LEU A 223 13.36 -14.57 -5.01
CA LEU A 223 13.36 -15.06 -6.40
C LEU A 223 14.77 -15.17 -7.02
N SER A 224 15.79 -15.47 -6.22
CA SER A 224 17.17 -15.55 -6.71
C SER A 224 17.90 -16.81 -6.26
N ASN A 225 19.11 -17.01 -6.81
CA ASN A 225 20.06 -18.06 -6.41
C ASN A 225 20.52 -17.97 -4.94
N GLU A 226 20.24 -16.86 -4.25
CA GLU A 226 20.46 -16.76 -2.79
C GLU A 226 19.60 -17.79 -2.05
N VAL A 227 18.35 -17.99 -2.49
CA VAL A 227 17.33 -18.78 -1.80
C VAL A 227 16.97 -20.04 -2.59
N ILE A 228 16.79 -19.91 -3.90
CA ILE A 228 16.31 -21.01 -4.74
C ILE A 228 17.49 -21.82 -5.27
N LYS A 229 17.52 -23.10 -4.88
CA LYS A 229 18.41 -24.14 -5.40
C LYS A 229 17.56 -25.18 -6.14
N PRO A 230 17.58 -25.19 -7.48
CA PRO A 230 16.72 -26.07 -8.27
C PRO A 230 16.89 -27.55 -7.88
N GLY A 231 15.78 -28.26 -7.74
CA GLY A 231 15.75 -29.67 -7.34
C GLY A 231 15.84 -29.91 -5.83
N SER A 232 16.00 -28.87 -5.00
CA SER A 232 16.05 -29.02 -3.54
C SER A 232 15.21 -28.02 -2.75
N THR A 233 15.16 -26.74 -3.16
CA THR A 233 14.37 -25.72 -2.46
C THR A 233 12.89 -25.95 -2.71
N THR A 234 12.08 -25.92 -1.65
CA THR A 234 10.62 -26.01 -1.74
C THR A 234 9.97 -24.63 -1.75
N VAL A 235 8.71 -24.56 -2.20
CA VAL A 235 7.86 -23.35 -2.06
C VAL A 235 7.81 -22.89 -0.59
N GLY A 236 7.68 -23.83 0.36
CA GLY A 236 7.69 -23.52 1.79
C GLY A 236 9.00 -22.93 2.29
N ASP A 237 10.15 -23.34 1.73
CA ASP A 237 11.45 -22.77 2.11
C ASP A 237 11.55 -21.30 1.70
N VAL A 238 11.09 -20.96 0.48
CA VAL A 238 11.07 -19.56 0.02
C VAL A 238 10.13 -18.72 0.90
N ARG A 239 8.94 -19.24 1.24
CA ARG A 239 8.00 -18.57 2.14
C ARG A 239 8.61 -18.31 3.53
N ARG A 240 9.27 -19.31 4.11
CA ARG A 240 9.95 -19.16 5.41
C ARG A 240 11.08 -18.13 5.38
N PHE A 241 11.88 -18.14 4.31
CA PHE A 241 12.90 -17.11 4.09
C PHE A 241 12.28 -15.70 4.13
N MET A 242 11.14 -15.48 3.47
CA MET A 242 10.50 -14.17 3.48
C MET A 242 10.03 -13.75 4.89
N TYR A 243 9.52 -14.68 5.69
CA TYR A 243 9.20 -14.38 7.10
C TYR A 243 10.43 -14.05 7.95
N ASP A 244 11.54 -14.77 7.75
CA ASP A 244 12.79 -14.46 8.43
C ASP A 244 13.31 -13.07 8.03
N GLU A 245 13.20 -12.70 6.76
CA GLU A 245 13.58 -11.37 6.26
C GLU A 245 12.73 -10.23 6.82
N LEU A 246 11.41 -10.45 6.96
CA LEU A 246 10.52 -9.49 7.65
C LEU A 246 11.00 -9.24 9.09
N TRP A 247 11.30 -10.31 9.82
CA TRP A 247 11.81 -10.24 11.19
C TRP A 247 13.14 -9.49 11.27
N MET A 248 14.09 -9.84 10.40
CA MET A 248 15.43 -9.23 10.39
C MET A 248 15.41 -7.76 10.00
N THR A 249 14.42 -7.33 9.21
CA THR A 249 14.30 -5.95 8.77
C THR A 249 13.45 -5.09 9.72
N GLY A 250 12.66 -5.70 10.60
CA GLY A 250 11.82 -4.97 11.56
C GLY A 250 10.52 -4.46 10.96
N VAL A 251 9.94 -5.20 10.01
CA VAL A 251 8.64 -4.91 9.37
C VAL A 251 7.68 -6.08 9.56
N ARG A 252 6.38 -5.84 9.38
CA ARG A 252 5.35 -6.89 9.38
C ARG A 252 4.85 -7.15 7.95
N THR A 253 3.97 -8.11 7.78
CA THR A 253 3.24 -8.36 6.52
C THR A 253 1.74 -8.24 6.78
N TRP A 254 0.96 -7.80 5.78
CA TRP A 254 -0.51 -7.72 5.91
C TRP A 254 -1.22 -8.97 5.38
N PHE A 255 -0.50 -9.84 4.67
CA PHE A 255 -0.96 -11.17 4.25
C PHE A 255 0.21 -12.16 4.18
N GLN A 256 -0.11 -13.45 4.04
CA GLN A 256 0.93 -14.48 3.88
C GLN A 256 1.61 -14.35 2.50
N PRO A 257 2.92 -14.59 2.37
CA PRO A 257 3.56 -14.65 1.07
C PRO A 257 2.97 -15.79 0.23
N ASP A 258 2.31 -15.44 -0.85
CA ASP A 258 1.67 -16.38 -1.75
C ASP A 258 2.63 -16.70 -2.91
N LEU A 259 2.81 -17.98 -3.20
CA LEU A 259 3.68 -18.44 -4.27
C LEU A 259 2.88 -19.32 -5.23
N ARG A 260 3.15 -19.20 -6.52
CA ARG A 260 2.54 -20.03 -7.56
C ARG A 260 3.63 -20.59 -8.47
N VAL A 261 3.40 -21.78 -8.99
CA VAL A 261 4.35 -22.49 -9.85
C VAL A 261 3.63 -22.94 -11.11
N GLN A 262 4.21 -22.61 -12.26
CA GLN A 262 3.80 -23.10 -13.57
C GLN A 262 4.99 -23.83 -14.21
N ARG A 263 4.74 -24.99 -14.82
CA ARG A 263 5.77 -25.80 -15.45
C ARG A 263 5.21 -26.38 -16.75
N GLN A 264 6.07 -26.54 -17.75
CA GLN A 264 5.72 -27.27 -18.97
C GLN A 264 5.18 -28.69 -18.63
N GLY A 265 4.01 -29.03 -19.16
CA GLY A 265 3.35 -30.31 -18.93
C GLY A 265 2.68 -30.47 -17.57
N MET A 266 2.73 -29.46 -16.69
CA MET A 266 1.94 -29.44 -15.46
C MET A 266 0.49 -29.12 -15.80
N ALA A 267 -0.46 -29.90 -15.27
CA ALA A 267 -1.88 -29.62 -15.47
C ALA A 267 -2.35 -28.50 -14.54
N GLU A 268 -3.28 -27.65 -15.01
CA GLU A 268 -4.04 -26.75 -14.14
C GLU A 268 -4.82 -27.59 -13.10
N VAL A 269 -4.76 -27.20 -11.82
CA VAL A 269 -5.45 -27.92 -10.73
C VAL A 269 -6.52 -27.02 -10.11
N GLY A 270 -7.74 -27.55 -9.98
CA GLY A 270 -8.86 -26.87 -9.34
C GLY A 270 -9.47 -25.74 -10.17
N SER A 271 -10.42 -25.02 -9.59
CA SER A 271 -11.18 -23.96 -10.30
C SER A 271 -10.39 -22.67 -10.56
N ARG A 272 -9.22 -22.53 -9.95
CA ARG A 272 -8.31 -21.38 -10.14
C ARG A 272 -7.08 -21.73 -11.00
N GLY A 273 -6.91 -23.00 -11.39
CA GLY A 273 -5.75 -23.45 -12.18
C GLY A 273 -4.42 -22.96 -11.59
N PHE A 274 -3.56 -22.40 -12.44
CA PHE A 274 -2.27 -21.84 -12.03
C PHE A 274 -2.33 -20.56 -11.20
N LEU A 275 -3.52 -19.96 -11.02
CA LEU A 275 -3.73 -18.86 -10.08
C LEU A 275 -3.91 -19.35 -8.64
N ALA A 276 -3.94 -20.67 -8.40
CA ALA A 276 -3.95 -21.24 -7.07
C ALA A 276 -2.56 -21.21 -6.42
N VAL A 277 -2.51 -20.89 -5.12
CA VAL A 277 -1.29 -20.93 -4.32
C VAL A 277 -0.73 -22.36 -4.29
N ALA A 278 0.56 -22.48 -4.57
CA ALA A 278 1.27 -23.74 -4.61
C ALA A 278 1.39 -24.36 -3.19
N PRO A 279 1.19 -25.69 -3.05
CA PRO A 279 1.53 -26.43 -1.84
C PRO A 279 2.98 -26.20 -1.41
N GLU A 280 3.22 -26.16 -0.10
CA GLU A 280 4.55 -25.86 0.45
C GLU A 280 5.62 -26.90 0.10
N ASP A 281 5.22 -28.15 -0.16
CA ASP A 281 6.10 -29.28 -0.43
C ASP A 281 6.51 -29.42 -1.91
N ILE A 282 5.99 -28.55 -2.79
CA ILE A 282 6.47 -28.48 -4.18
C ILE A 282 7.95 -28.08 -4.17
N VAL A 283 8.79 -29.00 -4.65
CA VAL A 283 10.19 -28.74 -4.94
C VAL A 283 10.29 -27.97 -6.26
N LEU A 284 10.94 -26.82 -6.22
CA LEU A 284 11.18 -25.96 -7.38
C LEU A 284 12.22 -26.61 -8.30
N GLN A 285 11.92 -26.70 -9.59
CA GLN A 285 12.70 -27.40 -10.61
C GLN A 285 13.12 -26.44 -11.72
N ARG A 286 14.15 -26.83 -12.48
CA ARG A 286 14.47 -26.17 -13.76
C ARG A 286 13.27 -26.27 -14.71
N GLY A 287 12.98 -25.18 -15.41
CA GLY A 287 11.79 -25.00 -16.23
C GLY A 287 10.57 -24.42 -15.50
N ASP A 288 10.65 -24.20 -14.18
CA ASP A 288 9.56 -23.59 -13.43
C ASP A 288 9.49 -22.08 -13.65
N LEU A 289 8.28 -21.59 -13.87
CA LEU A 289 7.90 -20.20 -13.61
C LEU A 289 7.45 -20.12 -12.15
N VAL A 290 8.08 -19.25 -11.39
CA VAL A 290 7.74 -19.00 -9.99
C VAL A 290 7.20 -17.58 -9.88
N HIS A 291 6.01 -17.45 -9.32
CA HIS A 291 5.39 -16.18 -8.99
C HIS A 291 5.40 -16.00 -7.48
N ILE A 292 5.72 -14.79 -7.03
CA ILE A 292 5.54 -14.36 -5.64
C ILE A 292 4.55 -13.20 -5.63
N ASP A 293 3.65 -13.24 -4.67
CA ASP A 293 2.66 -12.23 -4.31
C ASP A 293 2.85 -11.89 -2.83
N PHE A 294 3.26 -10.65 -2.56
CA PHE A 294 3.79 -10.26 -1.26
C PHE A 294 3.72 -8.75 -0.98
N GLY A 295 3.32 -8.40 0.24
CA GLY A 295 3.22 -7.02 0.69
C GLY A 295 3.54 -6.85 2.16
N ILE A 296 4.45 -5.92 2.47
CA ILE A 296 4.87 -5.63 3.84
C ILE A 296 4.12 -4.41 4.38
N SER A 297 4.04 -4.32 5.70
CA SER A 297 3.54 -3.14 6.41
C SER A 297 4.64 -2.43 7.17
N TYR A 298 4.70 -1.12 6.98
CA TYR A 298 5.66 -0.22 7.61
C TYR A 298 5.00 1.14 7.82
N MET A 299 5.24 1.79 8.97
CA MET A 299 4.72 3.14 9.23
C MET A 299 3.18 3.30 9.19
N GLY A 300 2.42 2.21 9.31
CA GLY A 300 0.95 2.26 9.16
C GLY A 300 0.51 2.35 7.69
N LEU A 301 1.36 1.87 6.79
CA LEU A 301 1.11 1.76 5.37
C LEU A 301 1.44 0.32 4.91
N ASP A 302 0.72 -0.15 3.91
CA ASP A 302 0.88 -1.46 3.30
C ASP A 302 1.30 -1.32 1.82
N SER A 303 2.30 -2.12 1.44
CA SER A 303 2.67 -2.34 0.03
C SER A 303 2.00 -3.60 -0.51
N ASP A 304 2.00 -3.77 -1.82
CA ASP A 304 1.57 -5.00 -2.47
C ASP A 304 2.33 -5.21 -3.77
N TRP A 305 2.87 -6.41 -4.00
CA TRP A 305 3.86 -6.63 -5.05
C TRP A 305 3.87 -8.05 -5.57
N GLN A 306 3.77 -8.18 -6.90
CA GLN A 306 3.84 -9.47 -7.60
C GLN A 306 4.92 -9.46 -8.66
N LYS A 307 5.74 -10.53 -8.67
CA LYS A 307 6.82 -10.69 -9.65
C LYS A 307 6.97 -12.13 -10.11
N MET A 308 7.47 -12.26 -11.32
CA MET A 308 7.70 -13.53 -12.01
C MET A 308 9.20 -13.86 -12.06
N ALA A 309 9.55 -15.11 -11.82
CA ALA A 309 10.88 -15.65 -12.04
C ALA A 309 10.81 -16.90 -12.91
N TYR A 310 11.92 -17.20 -13.59
CA TYR A 310 12.12 -18.42 -14.33
C TYR A 310 13.38 -19.14 -13.83
N ILE A 311 13.26 -20.44 -13.59
CA ILE A 311 14.38 -21.30 -13.25
C ILE A 311 14.93 -21.91 -14.52
N LEU A 312 16.09 -21.45 -14.97
CA LEU A 312 16.70 -21.86 -16.22
C LEU A 312 17.00 -23.37 -16.25
N HIS A 313 16.85 -24.00 -17.41
CA HIS A 313 17.53 -25.25 -17.72
C HIS A 313 19.04 -25.03 -17.81
N THR A 314 19.82 -26.12 -17.68
CA THR A 314 21.28 -26.03 -17.61
C THR A 314 21.94 -25.52 -18.90
N ASP A 315 21.23 -25.65 -20.02
CA ASP A 315 21.62 -25.25 -21.36
C ASP A 315 21.02 -23.90 -21.80
N GLU A 316 20.27 -23.24 -20.91
CA GLU A 316 19.66 -21.93 -21.18
C GLU A 316 20.48 -20.79 -20.57
N GLU A 317 20.62 -19.70 -21.34
CA GLU A 317 21.21 -18.46 -20.85
C GLU A 317 20.15 -17.43 -20.42
N ASP A 318 18.93 -17.58 -20.93
CA ASP A 318 17.79 -16.68 -20.79
C ASP A 318 16.46 -17.45 -21.01
N VAL A 319 15.31 -16.82 -20.75
CA VAL A 319 13.98 -17.44 -20.96
C VAL A 319 13.70 -17.70 -22.45
N PRO A 320 12.90 -18.74 -22.78
CA PRO A 320 12.31 -18.93 -24.11
C PRO A 320 11.62 -17.67 -24.68
N GLN A 321 11.64 -17.51 -26.01
CA GLN A 321 11.10 -16.33 -26.68
C GLN A 321 9.62 -16.12 -26.38
N GLY A 322 8.82 -17.20 -26.40
CA GLY A 322 7.39 -17.11 -26.07
C GLY A 322 7.11 -16.55 -24.66
N LEU A 323 8.00 -16.76 -23.69
CA LEU A 323 7.86 -16.18 -22.35
C LEU A 323 8.22 -14.69 -22.32
N LYS A 324 9.12 -14.22 -23.19
CA LYS A 324 9.38 -12.78 -23.37
C LYS A 324 8.17 -12.09 -23.97
N ASP A 325 7.61 -12.67 -25.03
CA ASP A 325 6.41 -12.17 -25.69
C ASP A 325 5.22 -12.11 -24.69
N ALA A 326 5.10 -13.09 -23.79
CA ALA A 326 4.10 -13.10 -22.72
C ALA A 326 4.30 -11.96 -21.69
N MET A 327 5.55 -11.60 -21.38
CA MET A 327 5.85 -10.44 -20.52
C MET A 327 5.46 -9.14 -21.23
N GLU A 328 5.80 -9.00 -22.52
CA GLU A 328 5.44 -7.83 -23.33
C GLU A 328 3.92 -7.62 -23.39
N ASN A 329 3.13 -8.69 -23.55
CA ASN A 329 1.66 -8.62 -23.49
C ASN A 329 1.17 -8.04 -22.15
N THR A 330 1.80 -8.42 -21.04
CA THR A 330 1.44 -7.94 -19.70
C THR A 330 1.85 -6.48 -19.51
N ASN A 331 3.01 -6.07 -20.04
CA ASN A 331 3.42 -4.67 -20.03
C ASN A 331 2.52 -3.79 -20.92
N ALA A 332 2.04 -4.31 -22.06
CA ALA A 332 1.08 -3.63 -22.91
C ALA A 332 -0.26 -3.37 -22.17
N LEU A 333 -0.71 -4.36 -21.38
CA LEU A 333 -1.87 -4.21 -20.50
C LEU A 333 -1.66 -3.14 -19.42
N GLN A 334 -0.49 -3.13 -18.75
CA GLN A 334 -0.14 -2.06 -17.81
C GLN A 334 -0.17 -0.69 -18.48
N ASP A 335 0.40 -0.55 -19.68
CA ASP A 335 0.43 0.73 -20.40
C ASP A 335 -0.99 1.19 -20.80
N ALA A 336 -1.86 0.26 -21.19
CA ALA A 336 -3.24 0.55 -21.56
C ALA A 336 -4.01 1.10 -20.36
N LEU A 337 -3.90 0.42 -19.21
CA LEU A 337 -4.51 0.83 -17.97
C LEU A 337 -3.96 2.19 -17.52
N MET A 338 -2.65 2.33 -17.47
CA MET A 338 -1.97 3.41 -16.76
C MET A 338 -1.85 4.69 -17.57
N LEU A 339 -1.36 4.58 -18.81
CA LEU A 339 -0.99 5.73 -19.62
C LEU A 339 -2.18 6.24 -20.44
N ARG A 340 -3.09 5.34 -20.86
CA ARG A 340 -4.17 5.65 -21.82
C ARG A 340 -5.55 5.74 -21.16
N ALA A 341 -5.92 4.74 -20.36
CA ALA A 341 -7.28 4.63 -19.81
C ALA A 341 -7.49 5.44 -18.52
N SER A 342 -6.50 5.54 -17.63
CA SER A 342 -6.69 6.14 -16.30
C SER A 342 -6.46 7.65 -16.25
N ARG A 343 -7.40 8.42 -15.70
CA ARG A 343 -7.24 9.87 -15.41
C ARG A 343 -8.05 10.26 -14.17
N PRO A 344 -7.65 11.29 -13.41
CA PRO A 344 -8.51 11.86 -12.36
C PRO A 344 -9.91 12.17 -12.90
N GLY A 345 -10.94 11.84 -12.12
CA GLY A 345 -12.34 12.06 -12.49
C GLY A 345 -12.98 10.97 -13.36
N ARG A 346 -12.19 10.14 -14.08
CA ARG A 346 -12.75 8.94 -14.75
C ARG A 346 -13.20 7.94 -13.70
N THR A 347 -14.29 7.24 -13.96
CA THR A 347 -14.76 6.20 -13.05
C THR A 347 -13.97 4.92 -13.27
N ALA A 348 -13.78 4.11 -12.21
CA ALA A 348 -13.04 2.86 -12.34
C ALA A 348 -13.65 1.89 -13.38
N GLY A 349 -14.99 1.86 -13.49
CA GLY A 349 -15.68 1.06 -14.51
C GLY A 349 -15.41 1.55 -15.94
N GLU A 350 -15.30 2.86 -16.15
CA GLU A 350 -14.91 3.42 -17.45
C GLU A 350 -13.48 3.03 -17.82
N VAL A 351 -12.55 3.16 -16.88
CA VAL A 351 -11.13 2.79 -17.07
C VAL A 351 -11.00 1.31 -17.42
N TYR A 352 -11.66 0.42 -16.67
CA TYR A 352 -11.66 -1.02 -16.96
C TYR A 352 -12.16 -1.30 -18.39
N ARG A 353 -13.32 -0.73 -18.78
CA ARG A 353 -13.91 -0.93 -20.10
C ARG A 353 -13.00 -0.43 -21.24
N LEU A 354 -12.34 0.71 -21.06
CA LEU A 354 -11.41 1.25 -22.05
C LEU A 354 -10.18 0.35 -22.20
N THR A 355 -9.62 -0.10 -21.07
CA THR A 355 -8.44 -0.97 -21.05
C THR A 355 -8.73 -2.31 -21.72
N MET A 356 -9.84 -2.98 -21.32
CA MET A 356 -10.19 -4.28 -21.87
C MET A 356 -10.58 -4.23 -23.35
N ARG A 357 -11.11 -3.10 -23.84
CA ARG A 357 -11.33 -2.90 -25.29
C ARG A 357 -10.01 -2.92 -26.04
N GLU A 358 -9.00 -2.22 -25.53
CA GLU A 358 -7.68 -2.17 -26.17
C GLU A 358 -7.02 -3.56 -26.19
N MET A 359 -7.14 -4.33 -25.10
CA MET A 359 -6.65 -5.71 -25.06
C MET A 359 -7.37 -6.61 -26.06
N GLN A 360 -8.69 -6.44 -26.23
CA GLN A 360 -9.44 -7.16 -27.25
C GLN A 360 -8.98 -6.80 -28.68
N GLU A 361 -8.69 -5.53 -28.96
CA GLU A 361 -8.18 -5.06 -30.25
C GLU A 361 -6.77 -5.59 -30.55
N GLN A 362 -5.96 -5.85 -29.52
CA GLN A 362 -4.62 -6.44 -29.61
C GLN A 362 -4.63 -7.98 -29.50
N GLU A 363 -5.80 -8.60 -29.35
CA GLU A 363 -5.95 -10.05 -29.15
C GLU A 363 -5.22 -10.59 -27.90
N ILE A 364 -5.04 -9.74 -26.88
CA ILE A 364 -4.42 -10.11 -25.60
C ILE A 364 -5.51 -10.61 -24.64
N ASN A 365 -5.37 -11.85 -24.17
CA ASN A 365 -6.23 -12.40 -23.12
C ASN A 365 -5.78 -11.86 -21.75
N ALA A 366 -6.57 -10.96 -21.18
CA ALA A 366 -6.20 -10.15 -20.03
C ALA A 366 -7.22 -10.21 -18.90
N GLN A 367 -6.76 -10.01 -17.66
CA GLN A 367 -7.60 -9.80 -16.50
C GLN A 367 -7.00 -8.71 -15.59
N ILE A 368 -7.86 -7.80 -15.11
CA ILE A 368 -7.49 -6.70 -14.21
C ILE A 368 -8.22 -6.90 -12.88
N TYR A 369 -7.51 -6.72 -11.76
CA TYR A 369 -8.05 -6.86 -10.40
C TYR A 369 -7.44 -5.83 -9.42
N SER A 370 -6.87 -4.76 -9.97
CA SER A 370 -6.24 -3.65 -9.26
C SER A 370 -7.12 -3.02 -8.17
N HIS A 371 -6.51 -2.75 -7.02
CA HIS A 371 -7.20 -2.19 -5.85
C HIS A 371 -6.43 -1.04 -5.19
N PRO A 372 -7.12 -0.15 -4.44
CA PRO A 372 -6.45 0.93 -3.71
C PRO A 372 -5.42 0.40 -2.70
N LEU A 373 -4.37 1.18 -2.49
CA LEU A 373 -3.33 0.97 -1.47
C LEU A 373 -3.25 2.18 -0.53
N GLY A 374 -2.41 2.08 0.50
CA GLY A 374 -2.16 3.15 1.46
C GLY A 374 -2.07 2.59 2.86
N ASN A 375 -3.00 2.98 3.73
CA ASN A 375 -3.04 2.50 5.13
C ASN A 375 -3.31 1.00 5.26
N HIS A 376 -3.95 0.40 4.27
CA HIS A 376 -4.23 -1.04 4.22
C HIS A 376 -3.93 -1.58 2.83
N GLY A 377 -3.49 -2.83 2.72
CA GLY A 377 -3.16 -3.50 1.45
C GLY A 377 -4.37 -3.54 0.51
N HIS A 378 -5.51 -3.96 1.03
CA HIS A 378 -6.80 -3.67 0.40
C HIS A 378 -7.37 -2.34 0.91
N GLY A 379 -6.84 -1.23 0.41
CA GLY A 379 -7.23 0.12 0.82
C GLY A 379 -8.66 0.53 0.45
N LEU A 380 -9.10 1.67 0.99
CA LEU A 380 -10.35 2.32 0.59
C LEU A 380 -10.11 3.25 -0.60
N GLY A 381 -11.02 3.23 -1.56
CA GLY A 381 -10.92 3.97 -2.82
C GLY A 381 -11.53 3.22 -4.00
N PRO A 382 -11.38 3.75 -5.22
CA PRO A 382 -11.88 3.11 -6.43
C PRO A 382 -10.99 1.92 -6.85
N SER A 383 -11.53 0.69 -6.79
CA SER A 383 -10.90 -0.51 -7.37
C SER A 383 -11.17 -0.58 -8.87
N ILE A 384 -10.18 -0.99 -9.67
CA ILE A 384 -10.30 -1.22 -11.11
C ILE A 384 -10.19 -2.74 -11.34
N ASP A 385 -11.30 -3.46 -11.30
CA ASP A 385 -11.31 -4.92 -11.37
C ASP A 385 -12.31 -5.49 -12.41
N PHE A 386 -12.25 -6.78 -12.70
CA PHE A 386 -13.17 -7.46 -13.63
C PHE A 386 -14.65 -7.42 -13.20
N ARG A 387 -14.93 -7.17 -11.93
CA ARG A 387 -16.30 -6.94 -11.43
C ARG A 387 -16.72 -5.50 -11.66
N SER A 388 -15.79 -4.63 -12.04
CA SER A 388 -16.00 -3.20 -12.19
C SER A 388 -16.79 -2.82 -13.44
N ALA A 389 -16.94 -3.73 -14.39
CA ALA A 389 -17.86 -3.54 -15.51
C ALA A 389 -19.34 -3.77 -15.13
N GLY A 390 -19.61 -4.48 -14.02
CA GLY A 390 -20.96 -4.97 -13.69
C GLY A 390 -21.59 -4.40 -12.41
N ARG A 391 -20.83 -3.65 -11.60
CA ARG A 391 -21.33 -3.04 -10.35
C ARG A 391 -21.60 -1.55 -10.56
N THR A 392 -22.79 -1.06 -10.24
CA THR A 392 -23.14 0.36 -10.44
C THR A 392 -22.67 1.27 -9.29
N ASP A 393 -22.36 0.73 -8.11
CA ASP A 393 -22.06 1.47 -6.88
C ASP A 393 -20.54 1.64 -6.61
N VAL A 394 -19.75 0.57 -6.79
CA VAL A 394 -18.29 0.58 -6.52
C VAL A 394 -17.50 1.24 -7.66
N THR A 395 -18.00 1.12 -8.88
CA THR A 395 -17.27 1.40 -10.13
C THR A 395 -17.56 2.78 -10.66
N ALA A 396 -18.62 3.40 -10.14
CA ALA A 396 -19.01 4.79 -10.37
C ALA A 396 -18.13 5.77 -9.60
N ARG A 397 -17.29 5.29 -8.67
CA ARG A 397 -16.38 6.17 -7.93
C ARG A 397 -15.27 6.68 -8.86
N PRO A 398 -15.06 8.01 -8.93
CA PRO A 398 -14.03 8.59 -9.76
C PRO A 398 -12.64 8.30 -9.18
N LEU A 399 -11.65 8.13 -10.05
CA LEU A 399 -10.25 8.13 -9.67
C LEU A 399 -9.87 9.50 -9.09
N ILE A 400 -9.12 9.48 -7.99
CA ILE A 400 -8.71 10.67 -7.24
C ILE A 400 -7.22 10.90 -7.45
N GLU A 401 -6.83 12.11 -7.82
CA GLU A 401 -5.41 12.45 -7.95
C GLU A 401 -4.66 12.22 -6.63
N GLY A 402 -3.43 11.72 -6.71
CA GLY A 402 -2.61 11.38 -5.55
C GLY A 402 -3.00 10.07 -4.86
N ALA A 403 -4.12 9.42 -5.23
CA ALA A 403 -4.46 8.10 -4.71
C ALA A 403 -3.38 7.08 -5.04
N TYR A 404 -3.18 6.10 -4.16
CA TYR A 404 -2.31 4.96 -4.39
C TYR A 404 -3.13 3.75 -4.81
N ILE A 405 -2.58 2.95 -5.71
CA ILE A 405 -3.23 1.74 -6.23
C ILE A 405 -2.19 0.65 -6.44
N SER A 406 -2.60 -0.59 -6.23
CA SER A 406 -1.90 -1.76 -6.70
C SER A 406 -2.28 -2.01 -8.16
N ILE A 407 -1.34 -1.90 -9.10
CA ILE A 407 -1.60 -2.20 -10.51
C ILE A 407 -1.54 -3.72 -10.71
N GLU A 408 -2.56 -4.39 -10.20
CA GLU A 408 -2.67 -5.85 -10.16
C GLU A 408 -3.46 -6.39 -11.36
N LEU A 409 -2.79 -7.23 -12.17
CA LEU A 409 -3.33 -7.77 -13.41
C LEU A 409 -2.56 -9.01 -13.89
N ASN A 410 -3.15 -9.75 -14.82
CA ASN A 410 -2.45 -10.81 -15.53
C ASN A 410 -2.85 -10.90 -16.99
N THR A 411 -2.00 -11.53 -17.79
CA THR A 411 -2.35 -12.01 -19.13
C THR A 411 -2.16 -13.52 -19.23
N LYS A 412 -2.88 -14.14 -20.16
CA LYS A 412 -2.74 -15.55 -20.51
C LYS A 412 -2.22 -15.65 -21.95
N THR A 413 -1.03 -16.23 -22.13
CA THR A 413 -0.35 -16.32 -23.42
C THR A 413 0.03 -17.77 -23.73
N ALA A 414 -0.27 -18.26 -24.94
CA ALA A 414 0.16 -19.58 -25.41
C ALA A 414 1.67 -19.55 -25.72
N ILE A 415 2.42 -20.52 -25.19
CA ILE A 415 3.88 -20.58 -25.32
C ILE A 415 4.27 -21.67 -26.34
N PRO A 416 4.75 -21.32 -27.54
CA PRO A 416 5.06 -22.29 -28.60
C PRO A 416 6.08 -23.34 -28.17
N GLU A 417 7.12 -22.92 -27.44
CA GLU A 417 8.16 -23.80 -26.91
C GLU A 417 7.61 -24.82 -25.91
N TRP A 418 6.43 -24.55 -25.33
CA TRP A 418 5.73 -25.44 -24.41
C TRP A 418 4.58 -26.21 -25.07
N GLY A 419 4.55 -26.27 -26.41
CA GLY A 419 3.49 -26.95 -27.16
C GLY A 419 2.15 -26.23 -27.08
N ASP A 420 2.20 -24.89 -27.13
CA ASP A 420 1.05 -23.98 -26.99
C ASP A 420 0.35 -24.08 -25.63
N GLN A 421 1.04 -24.58 -24.60
CA GLN A 421 0.57 -24.47 -23.23
C GLN A 421 0.42 -22.99 -22.88
N GLU A 422 -0.77 -22.63 -22.38
CA GLU A 422 -1.01 -21.28 -21.92
C GLU A 422 -0.36 -21.04 -20.55
N VAL A 423 0.28 -19.87 -20.41
CA VAL A 423 0.95 -19.41 -19.20
C VAL A 423 0.33 -18.10 -18.74
N TYR A 424 0.17 -17.95 -17.43
CA TYR A 424 -0.19 -16.68 -16.81
C TYR A 424 1.06 -15.88 -16.47
N VAL A 425 1.13 -14.64 -16.96
CA VAL A 425 2.10 -13.65 -16.47
C VAL A 425 1.34 -12.70 -15.56
N MET A 426 1.64 -12.77 -14.27
CA MET A 426 0.99 -11.99 -13.21
C MET A 426 1.91 -10.85 -12.79
N ALA A 427 1.37 -9.64 -12.75
CA ALA A 427 2.12 -8.44 -12.42
C ALA A 427 1.35 -7.57 -11.44
N GLU A 428 2.07 -7.04 -10.46
CA GLU A 428 1.55 -6.10 -9.50
C GLU A 428 2.64 -5.15 -9.02
N ASP A 429 2.38 -3.86 -9.15
CA ASP A 429 3.28 -2.79 -8.79
C ASP A 429 2.49 -1.60 -8.20
N PRO A 430 2.89 -1.07 -7.04
CA PRO A 430 2.27 0.11 -6.48
C PRO A 430 2.49 1.34 -7.37
N ALA A 431 1.43 2.10 -7.56
CA ALA A 431 1.43 3.34 -8.35
C ALA A 431 0.63 4.46 -7.66
N HIS A 432 0.94 5.71 -8.01
CA HIS A 432 0.18 6.88 -7.61
C HIS A 432 -0.45 7.57 -8.83
N LEU A 433 -1.64 8.14 -8.66
CA LEU A 433 -2.34 8.83 -9.77
C LEU A 433 -1.82 10.25 -9.95
N THR A 434 -1.43 10.59 -11.17
CA THR A 434 -1.14 11.96 -11.60
C THR A 434 -2.20 12.47 -12.56
N GLN A 435 -2.15 13.75 -12.92
CA GLN A 435 -2.94 14.32 -14.03
C GLN A 435 -2.82 13.55 -15.36
N ASN A 436 -1.68 12.89 -15.58
CA ASN A 436 -1.37 12.19 -16.84
C ASN A 436 -1.60 10.67 -16.77
N GLY A 437 -2.19 10.17 -15.69
CA GLY A 437 -2.36 8.74 -15.44
C GLY A 437 -1.49 8.24 -14.29
N TRP A 438 -1.45 6.92 -14.12
CA TRP A 438 -0.72 6.28 -13.03
C TRP A 438 0.80 6.33 -13.28
N ARG A 439 1.56 6.45 -12.19
CA ARG A 439 3.02 6.31 -12.19
C ARG A 439 3.44 5.34 -11.10
N PHE A 440 4.26 4.36 -11.45
CA PHE A 440 4.80 3.44 -10.46
C PHE A 440 5.72 4.17 -9.48
N PHE A 441 5.76 3.68 -8.24
CA PHE A 441 6.75 4.11 -7.24
C PHE A 441 8.15 3.58 -7.57
N ARG A 442 8.22 2.39 -8.16
CA ARG A 442 9.43 1.70 -8.59
C ARG A 442 9.28 1.22 -10.04
N PRO A 443 10.36 1.03 -10.80
CA PRO A 443 10.24 0.45 -12.14
C PRO A 443 9.50 -0.89 -12.09
N ARG A 444 8.56 -1.08 -13.03
CA ARG A 444 7.88 -2.37 -13.22
C ARG A 444 8.86 -3.45 -13.66
N GLN A 445 8.40 -4.71 -13.63
CA GLN A 445 9.11 -5.80 -14.27
C GLN A 445 8.94 -5.75 -15.79
N GLU A 446 10.06 -5.75 -16.51
CA GLU A 446 10.11 -5.88 -17.97
C GLU A 446 10.84 -7.17 -18.40
N ASP A 447 11.65 -7.74 -17.51
CA ASP A 447 12.38 -9.00 -17.72
C ASP A 447 12.11 -9.98 -16.59
N TRP A 448 12.14 -11.28 -16.91
CA TRP A 448 12.02 -12.36 -15.93
C TRP A 448 13.21 -12.35 -14.96
N TYR A 449 12.96 -12.56 -13.67
CA TYR A 449 14.06 -12.85 -12.74
C TYR A 449 14.59 -14.25 -13.01
N LEU A 450 15.90 -14.38 -13.25
CA LEU A 450 16.51 -15.65 -13.62
C LEU A 450 17.17 -16.34 -12.42
N VAL A 451 16.77 -17.58 -12.17
CA VAL A 451 17.43 -18.50 -11.23
C VAL A 451 18.21 -19.55 -12.03
N ARG A 452 19.42 -19.88 -11.58
CA ARG A 452 20.41 -20.69 -12.30
C ARG A 452 20.71 -22.02 -11.63
#